data_AF-A0A3A5UNX1-F1
#
_entry.id   AF-A0A3A5UNX1-F1
#
_cell.length_a   1.000
_cell.length_b   1.000
_cell.length_c   1.000
_cell.angle_alpha   90.00
_cell.angle_beta   90.00
_cell.angle_gamma   90.00
#
_symmetry.space_group_name_H-M   'P 1'
#
loop_
_entity.id
_entity.type
_entity.pdbx_description
1 polymer ?
#
loop_
_entity_poly.entity_id
_entity_poly.type
_entity_poly.pdbx_seq_one_letter_code
_entity_poly.pdbx_strand_id
1 'polypeptide(L)'
;MTNQSVRLAFRIGYLGDGYHGSQIQPDVVTVQGELIRVFRSLKWLDTASKEHNLVLSSRTDAGVHVRLNGGVVQIDEELWNALTPRKMIRALDDRLPKDIAFLDVKQVDQDWNPRMANHRVYRYRLEGLEFWKYPGEVFTEWLQMFEGTYNATNFARLEEGKNPIRTILSCKPWIIGGRTVGFEIIGEAFLWNQVRRTAMALHRMSIGEITPHDVKQAIENPDIEADFGVAPADWLILWGVDWDEMKLPQSNNEIHCFTAPPSGPAVERTMRKRWRDGARHEMKSLLYHQWAELGELPIVKHNTFNSEELG
;
A
#
# COMPACT_ATOMS: atom_id res chain seq x y z
N MET A 1 -1.99 30.03 -26.33
CA MET A 1 -1.42 29.23 -25.24
C MET A 1 -1.38 27.82 -25.75
N THR A 2 -0.17 27.31 -25.97
CA THR A 2 0.06 25.95 -26.44
C THR A 2 -0.49 24.99 -25.40
N ASN A 3 -1.48 24.20 -25.78
CA ASN A 3 -2.26 23.30 -24.91
C ASN A 3 -1.45 22.03 -24.58
N GLN A 4 -0.19 22.20 -24.17
CA GLN A 4 0.74 21.10 -23.91
C GLN A 4 0.64 20.69 -22.44
N SER A 5 0.61 19.38 -22.22
CA SER A 5 0.46 18.79 -20.90
C SER A 5 1.61 17.84 -20.61
N VAL A 6 2.06 17.82 -19.36
CA VAL A 6 3.04 16.86 -18.86
C VAL A 6 2.37 15.77 -18.02
N ARG A 7 2.99 14.60 -18.00
CA ARG A 7 2.57 13.46 -17.19
C ARG A 7 3.49 13.34 -15.98
N LEU A 8 2.93 13.43 -14.79
CA LEU A 8 3.67 13.40 -13.54
C LEU A 8 3.37 12.12 -12.77
N ALA A 9 4.38 11.28 -12.57
CA ALA A 9 4.32 10.17 -11.64
C ALA A 9 4.53 10.67 -10.21
N PHE A 10 3.77 10.15 -9.26
CA PHE A 10 3.85 10.57 -7.86
C PHE A 10 3.81 9.40 -6.88
N ARG A 11 4.25 9.65 -5.65
CA ARG A 11 4.10 8.76 -4.50
C ARG A 11 3.15 9.32 -3.47
N ILE A 12 2.34 8.42 -2.90
CA ILE A 12 1.45 8.75 -1.78
C ILE A 12 1.49 7.67 -0.70
N GLY A 13 1.30 8.08 0.54
CA GLY A 13 0.94 7.23 1.66
C GLY A 13 -0.40 7.66 2.24
N TYR A 14 -1.11 6.76 2.90
CA TYR A 14 -2.31 7.13 3.66
C TYR A 14 -2.73 6.10 4.71
N LEU A 15 -3.50 6.55 5.70
CA LEU A 15 -4.21 5.67 6.63
C LEU A 15 -5.58 5.32 6.03
N GLY A 16 -5.89 4.03 5.86
CA GLY A 16 -7.09 3.61 5.14
C GLY A 16 -8.39 3.64 5.93
N ASP A 17 -8.33 3.80 7.25
CA ASP A 17 -9.50 3.68 8.13
C ASP A 17 -10.50 4.84 8.02
N GLY A 18 -10.08 5.97 7.43
CA GLY A 18 -10.96 7.08 7.07
C GLY A 18 -11.60 6.98 5.67
N TYR A 19 -11.30 5.93 4.90
CA TYR A 19 -11.61 5.88 3.47
C TYR A 19 -12.32 4.59 3.03
N HIS A 20 -13.25 4.72 2.08
CA HIS A 20 -13.93 3.60 1.43
C HIS A 20 -13.10 2.99 0.28
N GLY A 21 -11.79 2.90 0.49
CA GLY A 21 -10.81 2.43 -0.48
C GLY A 21 -10.17 3.58 -1.25
N SER A 22 -9.24 3.23 -2.15
CA SER A 22 -8.46 4.26 -2.85
C SER A 22 -9.15 4.83 -4.08
N GLN A 23 -9.97 4.05 -4.80
CA GLN A 23 -10.63 4.50 -6.03
C GLN A 23 -11.92 5.24 -5.73
N ILE A 24 -12.24 6.26 -6.54
CA ILE A 24 -13.52 6.97 -6.50
C ILE A 24 -14.69 5.97 -6.62
N GLN A 25 -15.67 6.16 -5.74
CA GLN A 25 -16.96 5.50 -5.74
C GLN A 25 -18.03 6.57 -5.44
N PRO A 26 -19.27 6.40 -5.91
CA PRO A 26 -20.36 7.32 -5.59
C PRO A 26 -20.58 7.44 -4.07
N ASP A 27 -20.87 8.65 -3.61
CA ASP A 27 -21.38 8.96 -2.27
C ASP A 27 -20.48 8.58 -1.07
N VAL A 28 -19.20 8.27 -1.31
CA VAL A 28 -18.24 7.92 -0.24
C VAL A 28 -16.91 8.64 -0.42
N VAL A 29 -16.21 8.86 0.70
CA VAL A 29 -14.87 9.48 0.70
C VAL A 29 -13.82 8.44 0.32
N THR A 30 -12.97 8.80 -0.64
CA THR A 30 -11.90 7.94 -1.17
C THR A 30 -10.61 8.74 -1.34
N VAL A 31 -9.46 8.05 -1.32
CA VAL A 31 -8.16 8.72 -1.42
C VAL A 31 -7.99 9.44 -2.76
N GLN A 32 -8.38 8.79 -3.86
CA GLN A 32 -8.34 9.40 -5.18
C GLN A 32 -9.28 10.63 -5.26
N GLY A 33 -10.45 10.56 -4.63
CA GLY A 33 -11.38 11.69 -4.54
C GLY A 33 -10.77 12.90 -3.83
N GLU A 34 -10.10 12.67 -2.70
CA GLU A 34 -9.40 13.73 -1.96
C GLU A 34 -8.23 14.34 -2.75
N LEU A 35 -7.43 13.52 -3.43
CA LEU A 35 -6.38 14.01 -4.32
C LEU A 35 -6.99 14.93 -5.39
N ILE A 36 -8.01 14.46 -6.11
CA ILE A 36 -8.66 15.24 -7.17
C ILE A 36 -9.25 16.55 -6.61
N ARG A 37 -9.89 16.51 -5.44
CA ARG A 37 -10.41 17.70 -4.75
C ARG A 37 -9.29 18.73 -4.52
N VAL A 38 -8.15 18.30 -4.01
CA VAL A 38 -7.02 19.19 -3.73
C VAL A 38 -6.40 19.75 -5.02
N PHE A 39 -6.14 18.90 -6.03
CA PHE A 39 -5.62 19.33 -7.33
C PHE A 39 -6.54 20.36 -8.00
N ARG A 40 -7.86 20.16 -7.94
CA ARG A 40 -8.85 21.13 -8.44
C ARG A 40 -8.87 22.42 -7.63
N SER A 41 -8.74 22.36 -6.31
CA SER A 41 -8.67 23.56 -5.46
C SER A 41 -7.46 24.45 -5.76
N LEU A 42 -6.37 23.83 -6.24
CA LEU A 42 -5.15 24.51 -6.69
C LEU A 42 -5.23 24.99 -8.15
N LYS A 43 -6.33 24.71 -8.86
CA LYS A 43 -6.52 24.97 -10.29
C LYS A 43 -5.52 24.23 -11.19
N TRP A 44 -5.00 23.08 -10.73
CA TRP A 44 -4.07 22.25 -11.50
C TRP A 44 -4.78 21.17 -12.31
N LEU A 45 -6.04 20.90 -11.99
CA LEU A 45 -6.96 20.11 -12.77
C LEU A 45 -8.23 20.92 -13.03
N ASP A 46 -8.84 20.71 -14.19
CA ASP A 46 -10.08 21.37 -14.55
C ASP A 46 -11.22 20.92 -13.61
N THR A 47 -11.90 21.92 -13.05
CA THR A 47 -13.08 21.74 -12.20
C THR A 47 -14.32 21.38 -13.00
N ALA A 48 -14.40 21.77 -14.27
CA ALA A 48 -15.54 21.52 -15.15
C ALA A 48 -15.46 20.15 -15.85
N SER A 49 -14.25 19.63 -16.04
CA SER A 49 -14.04 18.32 -16.66
C SER A 49 -14.52 17.17 -15.78
N LYS A 50 -15.24 16.22 -16.40
CA LYS A 50 -15.54 14.91 -15.78
C LYS A 50 -14.32 14.00 -15.75
N GLU A 51 -13.38 14.20 -16.67
CA GLU A 51 -12.10 13.48 -16.70
C GLU A 51 -11.13 14.14 -15.72
N HIS A 52 -10.69 13.38 -14.72
CA HIS A 52 -9.85 13.89 -13.65
C HIS A 52 -8.36 13.64 -13.88
N ASN A 53 -7.98 12.95 -14.97
CA ASN A 53 -6.59 12.74 -15.39
C ASN A 53 -5.62 12.21 -14.32
N LEU A 54 -6.15 11.60 -13.26
CA LEU A 54 -5.39 11.09 -12.11
C LEU A 54 -5.70 9.61 -11.91
N VAL A 55 -4.68 8.77 -12.01
CA VAL A 55 -4.81 7.31 -11.90
C VAL A 55 -3.85 6.79 -10.84
N LEU A 56 -4.35 6.02 -9.88
CA LEU A 56 -3.53 5.30 -8.90
C LEU A 56 -3.03 3.96 -9.46
N SER A 57 -1.85 3.53 -9.01
CA SER A 57 -1.29 2.22 -9.33
C SER A 57 -2.08 1.09 -8.69
N SER A 58 -2.03 1.02 -7.36
CA SER A 58 -2.69 -0.02 -6.60
C SER A 58 -4.03 0.47 -6.10
N ARG A 59 -5.08 -0.29 -6.43
CA ARG A 59 -6.40 -0.15 -5.85
C ARG A 59 -6.41 -0.88 -4.51
N THR A 60 -6.86 -0.22 -3.46
CA THR A 60 -6.92 -0.81 -2.12
C THR A 60 -8.36 -0.81 -1.62
N ASP A 61 -8.69 -1.83 -0.81
CA ASP A 61 -9.99 -1.93 -0.16
C ASP A 61 -10.16 -0.85 0.91
N ALA A 62 -11.42 -0.61 1.31
CA ALA A 62 -11.74 0.19 2.48
C ALA A 62 -10.98 -0.31 3.71
N GLY A 63 -10.37 0.62 4.47
CA GLY A 63 -9.60 0.31 5.67
C GLY A 63 -8.14 -0.10 5.45
N VAL A 64 -7.68 -0.35 4.21
CA VAL A 64 -6.28 -0.75 3.96
C VAL A 64 -5.34 0.44 4.08
N HIS A 65 -4.34 0.31 4.95
CA HIS A 65 -3.30 1.32 5.10
C HIS A 65 -2.24 1.23 4.00
N VAL A 66 -1.55 2.35 3.73
CA VAL A 66 -0.57 2.43 2.65
C VAL A 66 0.64 3.21 3.09
N ARG A 67 1.80 2.57 3.07
CA ARG A 67 3.08 3.24 3.25
C ARG A 67 3.46 4.04 2.02
N LEU A 68 3.50 3.37 0.86
CA LEU A 68 4.01 3.95 -0.37
C LEU A 68 3.34 3.34 -1.62
N ASN A 69 2.22 3.92 -2.02
CA ASN A 69 1.62 3.70 -3.33
C ASN A 69 2.14 4.77 -4.31
N GLY A 70 1.69 4.71 -5.54
CA GLY A 70 1.92 5.78 -6.50
C GLY A 70 0.78 5.92 -7.49
N GLY A 71 0.93 6.86 -8.37
CA GLY A 71 -0.03 7.15 -9.41
C GLY A 71 0.56 8.09 -10.44
N VAL A 72 -0.31 8.52 -11.34
CA VAL A 72 0.03 9.50 -12.36
C VAL A 72 -1.05 10.57 -12.42
N VAL A 73 -0.64 11.79 -12.72
CA VAL A 73 -1.54 12.91 -13.00
C VAL A 73 -1.04 13.67 -14.24
N GLN A 74 -1.95 14.09 -15.11
CA GLN A 74 -1.62 14.95 -16.24
C GLN A 74 -2.00 16.40 -15.91
N ILE A 75 -1.05 17.31 -16.06
CA ILE A 75 -1.22 18.75 -15.80
C ILE A 75 -0.65 19.58 -16.94
N ASP A 76 -0.96 20.87 -16.95
CA ASP A 76 -0.40 21.85 -17.89
C ASP A 76 1.13 21.96 -17.76
N GLU A 77 1.83 22.05 -18.90
CA GLU A 77 3.29 22.11 -18.96
C GLU A 77 3.85 23.44 -18.43
N GLU A 78 3.20 24.57 -18.71
CA GLU A 78 3.62 25.88 -18.20
C GLU A 78 3.50 25.91 -16.67
N LEU A 79 2.43 25.32 -16.12
CA LEU A 79 2.25 25.13 -14.69
C LEU A 79 3.37 24.29 -14.08
N TRP A 80 3.73 23.15 -14.69
CA TRP A 80 4.81 22.31 -14.19
C TRP A 80 6.16 23.06 -14.22
N ASN A 81 6.46 23.76 -15.31
CA ASN A 81 7.69 24.54 -15.44
C ASN A 81 7.78 25.69 -14.42
N ALA A 82 6.64 26.23 -13.97
CA ALA A 82 6.58 27.24 -12.92
C ALA A 82 6.74 26.65 -11.49
N LEU A 83 6.50 25.35 -11.32
CA LEU A 83 6.60 24.63 -10.05
C LEU A 83 7.91 23.84 -9.96
N THR A 84 8.46 23.72 -8.75
CA THR A 84 9.46 22.68 -8.49
C THR A 84 8.76 21.48 -7.87
N PRO A 85 9.30 20.24 -7.98
CA PRO A 85 8.74 19.08 -7.28
C PRO A 85 8.47 19.37 -5.80
N ARG A 86 9.43 20.02 -5.14
CA ARG A 86 9.34 20.48 -3.74
C ARG A 86 8.18 21.44 -3.48
N LYS A 87 7.92 22.40 -4.37
CA LYS A 87 6.78 23.33 -4.25
C LYS A 87 5.45 22.61 -4.45
N MET A 88 5.39 21.69 -5.41
CA MET A 88 4.19 20.89 -5.66
C MET A 88 3.83 20.03 -4.44
N ILE A 89 4.80 19.28 -3.92
CA ILE A 89 4.60 18.43 -2.74
C ILE A 89 4.07 19.25 -1.55
N ARG A 90 4.72 20.37 -1.22
CA ARG A 90 4.27 21.25 -0.12
C ARG A 90 2.85 21.76 -0.32
N ALA A 91 2.53 22.26 -1.51
CA ALA A 91 1.21 22.84 -1.78
C ALA A 91 0.07 21.80 -1.70
N LEU A 92 0.35 20.54 -2.05
CA LEU A 92 -0.56 19.42 -1.91
C LEU A 92 -0.69 18.99 -0.44
N ASP A 93 0.42 18.74 0.24
CA ASP A 93 0.43 18.33 1.66
C ASP A 93 -0.25 19.36 2.57
N ASP A 94 -0.10 20.66 2.30
CA ASP A 94 -0.77 21.74 3.06
C ASP A 94 -2.31 21.69 2.97
N ARG A 95 -2.86 21.00 1.96
CA ARG A 95 -4.31 20.94 1.66
C ARG A 95 -4.91 19.54 1.80
N LEU A 96 -4.07 18.51 1.82
CA LEU A 96 -4.49 17.14 2.03
C LEU A 96 -4.86 16.92 3.50
N PRO A 97 -5.83 16.03 3.77
CA PRO A 97 -6.07 15.54 5.12
C PRO A 97 -4.78 14.97 5.75
N LYS A 98 -4.64 15.08 7.08
CA LYS A 98 -3.45 14.64 7.83
C LYS A 98 -3.18 13.12 7.77
N ASP A 99 -4.11 12.36 7.22
CA ASP A 99 -4.01 10.91 7.03
C ASP A 99 -3.63 10.54 5.58
N ILE A 100 -3.32 11.51 4.72
CA ILE A 100 -2.70 11.33 3.40
C ILE A 100 -1.39 12.12 3.35
N ALA A 101 -0.32 11.49 2.89
CA ALA A 101 0.97 12.13 2.65
C ALA A 101 1.32 12.05 1.15
N PHE A 102 1.66 13.17 0.53
CA PHE A 102 2.14 13.25 -0.85
C PHE A 102 3.66 13.36 -0.84
N LEU A 103 4.36 12.30 -1.22
CA LEU A 103 5.75 12.09 -0.80
C LEU A 103 6.78 12.44 -1.86
N ASP A 104 6.45 12.23 -3.14
CA ASP A 104 7.36 12.43 -4.26
C ASP A 104 6.58 12.68 -5.55
N VAL A 105 7.20 13.42 -6.48
CA VAL A 105 6.64 13.67 -7.80
C VAL A 105 7.74 13.96 -8.82
N LYS A 106 7.59 13.40 -10.02
CA LYS A 106 8.48 13.66 -11.14
C LYS A 106 7.76 13.53 -12.48
N GLN A 107 8.30 14.20 -13.49
CA GLN A 107 7.85 14.04 -14.87
C GLN A 107 8.28 12.67 -15.41
N VAL A 108 7.39 12.04 -16.18
CA VAL A 108 7.59 10.76 -16.87
C VAL A 108 7.07 10.86 -18.29
N ASP A 109 7.38 9.84 -19.10
CA ASP A 109 6.89 9.74 -20.48
C ASP A 109 5.35 9.70 -20.53
N GLN A 110 4.78 10.20 -21.63
CA GLN A 110 3.33 10.40 -21.78
C GLN A 110 2.53 9.08 -21.76
N ASP A 111 3.16 7.98 -22.11
CA ASP A 111 2.61 6.62 -22.11
C ASP A 111 2.87 5.86 -20.81
N TRP A 112 3.63 6.43 -19.85
CA TRP A 112 3.96 5.77 -18.60
C TRP A 112 2.70 5.38 -17.80
N ASN A 113 2.60 4.09 -17.47
CA ASN A 113 1.42 3.52 -16.83
C ASN A 113 1.73 3.09 -15.38
N PRO A 114 1.14 3.76 -14.36
CA PRO A 114 1.39 3.42 -12.96
C PRO A 114 0.97 1.99 -12.63
N ARG A 115 0.10 1.33 -13.42
CA ARG A 115 -0.31 -0.05 -13.14
C ARG A 115 0.75 -1.08 -13.55
N MET A 116 1.66 -0.73 -14.48
CA MET A 116 2.76 -1.56 -14.93
C MET A 116 3.94 -1.47 -13.95
N ALA A 117 3.72 -1.96 -12.73
CA ALA A 117 4.74 -2.04 -11.70
C ALA A 117 5.55 -3.34 -11.84
N ASN A 118 6.83 -3.29 -11.47
CA ASN A 118 7.70 -4.46 -11.39
C ASN A 118 7.18 -5.44 -10.33
N HIS A 119 6.86 -4.92 -9.15
CA HIS A 119 6.24 -5.69 -8.08
C HIS A 119 5.57 -4.78 -7.06
N ARG A 120 4.75 -5.40 -6.19
CA ARG A 120 4.08 -4.79 -5.05
C ARG A 120 4.44 -5.58 -3.81
N VAL A 121 4.65 -4.85 -2.71
CA VAL A 121 4.99 -5.42 -1.40
C VAL A 121 3.83 -5.15 -0.46
N TYR A 122 3.29 -6.19 0.15
CA TYR A 122 2.29 -6.07 1.21
C TYR A 122 2.80 -6.67 2.51
N ARG A 123 2.38 -6.09 3.63
CA ARG A 123 2.59 -6.64 4.97
C ARG A 123 1.26 -6.81 5.67
N TYR A 124 1.08 -7.94 6.34
CA TYR A 124 -0.13 -8.21 7.11
C TYR A 124 0.24 -8.59 8.54
N ARG A 125 -0.33 -7.92 9.54
CA ARG A 125 -0.11 -8.21 10.97
C ARG A 125 -1.11 -9.26 11.48
N LEU A 126 -0.72 -10.54 11.45
CA LEU A 126 -1.58 -11.66 11.84
C LEU A 126 -1.93 -11.65 13.34
N GLU A 127 -1.06 -11.10 14.20
CA GLU A 127 -1.33 -11.00 15.65
C GLU A 127 -2.58 -10.17 15.98
N GLY A 128 -3.01 -9.30 15.06
CA GLY A 128 -4.24 -8.52 15.21
C GLY A 128 -5.52 -9.35 15.06
N LEU A 129 -5.43 -10.55 14.48
CA LEU A 129 -6.56 -11.46 14.32
C LEU A 129 -6.94 -12.11 15.64
N GLU A 130 -8.23 -12.22 15.89
CA GLU A 130 -8.72 -12.91 17.08
C GLU A 130 -8.34 -14.40 17.02
N PHE A 131 -7.88 -14.94 18.15
CA PHE A 131 -7.41 -16.32 18.29
C PHE A 131 -6.15 -16.70 17.49
N TRP A 132 -5.46 -15.75 16.85
CA TRP A 132 -4.18 -16.04 16.20
C TRP A 132 -3.20 -16.73 17.16
N LYS A 133 -2.62 -17.84 16.71
CA LYS A 133 -1.57 -18.59 17.41
C LYS A 133 -0.39 -18.73 16.47
N TYR A 134 0.78 -18.25 16.88
CA TYR A 134 1.98 -18.43 16.05
C TYR A 134 2.29 -19.93 15.92
N PRO A 135 2.39 -20.49 14.70
CA PRO A 135 2.53 -21.93 14.52
C PRO A 135 3.98 -22.43 14.71
N GLY A 136 4.92 -21.55 15.05
CA GLY A 136 6.32 -21.93 15.28
C GLY A 136 7.09 -22.09 13.97
N GLU A 137 8.01 -23.06 13.95
CA GLU A 137 8.97 -23.25 12.85
C GLU A 137 8.29 -23.57 11.49
N VAL A 138 7.14 -24.23 11.52
CA VAL A 138 6.37 -24.60 10.30
C VAL A 138 5.77 -23.38 9.58
N PHE A 139 5.78 -22.19 10.19
CA PHE A 139 5.18 -21.00 9.58
C PHE A 139 5.84 -20.65 8.25
N THR A 140 7.16 -20.80 8.14
CA THR A 140 7.91 -20.53 6.91
C THR A 140 7.44 -21.43 5.78
N GLU A 141 7.23 -22.72 6.05
CA GLU A 141 6.73 -23.68 5.06
C GLU A 141 5.31 -23.31 4.59
N TRP A 142 4.45 -22.83 5.50
CA TRP A 142 3.11 -22.39 5.13
C TRP A 142 3.12 -21.18 4.21
N LEU A 143 4.04 -20.24 4.42
CA LEU A 143 4.16 -19.07 3.56
C LEU A 143 4.70 -19.42 2.17
N GLN A 144 5.66 -20.34 2.11
CA GLN A 144 6.25 -20.82 0.84
C GLN A 144 5.23 -21.50 -0.09
N MET A 145 4.12 -22.03 0.44
CA MET A 145 3.03 -22.57 -0.39
C MET A 145 2.47 -21.53 -1.36
N PHE A 146 2.55 -20.23 -1.02
CA PHE A 146 2.02 -19.15 -1.83
C PHE A 146 3.03 -18.58 -2.82
N GLU A 147 4.27 -19.05 -2.87
CA GLU A 147 5.31 -18.59 -3.79
C GLU A 147 5.19 -19.27 -5.17
N GLY A 148 5.53 -18.55 -6.24
CA GLY A 148 5.47 -19.04 -7.62
C GLY A 148 4.30 -18.47 -8.42
N THR A 149 4.09 -19.02 -9.62
CA THR A 149 3.03 -18.62 -10.55
C THR A 149 1.90 -19.65 -10.57
N TYR A 150 0.70 -19.22 -10.19
CA TYR A 150 -0.48 -20.09 -10.10
C TYR A 150 -1.78 -19.33 -10.36
N ASN A 151 -2.88 -20.07 -10.52
CA ASN A 151 -4.22 -19.51 -10.59
C ASN A 151 -4.72 -19.17 -9.18
N ALA A 152 -4.85 -17.87 -8.88
CA ALA A 152 -5.19 -17.40 -7.54
C ALA A 152 -6.71 -17.29 -7.28
N THR A 153 -7.57 -17.94 -8.09
CA THR A 153 -9.03 -17.82 -8.00
C THR A 153 -9.57 -18.14 -6.61
N ASN A 154 -9.16 -19.26 -6.00
CA ASN A 154 -9.59 -19.66 -4.65
C ASN A 154 -9.08 -18.74 -3.52
N PHE A 155 -8.13 -17.86 -3.83
CA PHE A 155 -7.61 -16.88 -2.89
C PHE A 155 -8.01 -15.46 -3.26
N ALA A 156 -8.95 -15.24 -4.19
CA ALA A 156 -9.31 -13.90 -4.61
C ALA A 156 -10.80 -13.75 -4.88
N ARG A 157 -11.26 -12.50 -4.97
CA ARG A 157 -12.51 -12.22 -5.67
C ARG A 157 -12.17 -11.90 -7.12
N LEU A 158 -12.56 -12.78 -8.03
CA LEU A 158 -12.30 -12.56 -9.45
C LEU A 158 -13.27 -11.51 -10.00
N GLU A 159 -12.72 -10.46 -10.61
CA GLU A 159 -13.51 -9.52 -11.40
C GLU A 159 -13.70 -10.09 -12.82
N GLU A 160 -14.83 -9.77 -13.45
CA GLU A 160 -15.16 -10.24 -14.80
C GLU A 160 -14.04 -9.90 -15.81
N GLY A 161 -13.66 -10.88 -16.64
CA GLY A 161 -12.65 -10.73 -17.68
C GLY A 161 -11.19 -10.59 -17.17
N LYS A 162 -10.93 -10.71 -15.86
CA LYS A 162 -9.56 -10.72 -15.33
C LYS A 162 -8.92 -12.09 -15.46
N ASN A 163 -7.70 -12.12 -16.00
CA ASN A 163 -6.84 -13.29 -15.90
C ASN A 163 -6.50 -13.53 -14.41
N PRO A 164 -6.75 -14.74 -13.86
CA PRO A 164 -6.50 -15.05 -12.45
C PRO A 164 -5.05 -15.50 -12.15
N ILE A 165 -4.21 -15.70 -13.18
CA ILE A 165 -2.81 -16.13 -13.00
C ILE A 165 -2.00 -15.01 -12.34
N ARG A 166 -1.34 -15.33 -11.23
CA ARG A 166 -0.51 -14.39 -10.47
C ARG A 166 0.82 -15.02 -10.12
N THR A 167 1.86 -14.19 -10.10
CA THR A 167 3.21 -14.56 -9.69
C THR A 167 3.53 -13.89 -8.35
N ILE A 168 3.75 -14.72 -7.34
CA ILE A 168 4.27 -14.31 -6.04
C ILE A 168 5.76 -14.62 -6.01
N LEU A 169 6.57 -13.58 -5.85
CA LEU A 169 8.03 -13.64 -5.88
C LEU A 169 8.61 -14.10 -4.55
N SER A 170 7.94 -13.77 -3.44
CA SER A 170 8.39 -14.10 -2.09
C SER A 170 7.25 -13.94 -1.10
N CYS A 171 7.15 -14.83 -0.11
CA CYS A 171 6.23 -14.76 1.02
C CYS A 171 6.96 -15.19 2.30
N LYS A 172 7.27 -14.25 3.19
CA LYS A 172 8.20 -14.47 4.31
C LYS A 172 7.63 -13.96 5.63
N PRO A 173 8.07 -14.51 6.78
CA PRO A 173 7.69 -13.98 8.09
C PRO A 173 8.05 -12.49 8.19
N TRP A 174 7.10 -11.67 8.63
CA TRP A 174 7.37 -10.28 8.99
C TRP A 174 7.84 -10.26 10.44
N ILE A 175 9.13 -9.99 10.63
CA ILE A 175 9.81 -10.07 11.92
C ILE A 175 10.09 -8.65 12.43
N ILE A 176 9.71 -8.40 13.68
CA ILE A 176 9.97 -7.15 14.42
C ILE A 176 10.64 -7.52 15.75
N GLY A 177 11.87 -7.04 15.96
CA GLY A 177 12.63 -7.33 17.19
C GLY A 177 12.78 -8.84 17.47
N GLY A 178 13.02 -9.64 16.42
CA GLY A 178 13.13 -11.11 16.51
C GLY A 178 11.79 -11.86 16.65
N ARG A 179 10.66 -11.15 16.76
CA ARG A 179 9.32 -11.75 16.88
C ARG A 179 8.57 -11.70 15.55
N THR A 180 8.02 -12.83 15.12
CA THR A 180 7.13 -12.88 13.95
C THR A 180 5.77 -12.26 14.28
N VAL A 181 5.44 -11.14 13.64
CA VAL A 181 4.17 -10.41 13.84
C VAL A 181 3.13 -10.72 12.75
N GLY A 182 3.57 -11.35 11.66
CA GLY A 182 2.75 -11.67 10.51
C GLY A 182 3.60 -12.06 9.31
N PHE A 183 3.25 -11.59 8.11
CA PHE A 183 4.00 -11.90 6.89
C PHE A 183 4.15 -10.70 5.95
N GLU A 184 5.19 -10.77 5.13
CA GLU A 184 5.42 -9.91 3.96
C GLU A 184 5.25 -10.76 2.70
N ILE A 185 4.50 -10.26 1.74
CA ILE A 185 4.29 -10.90 0.44
C ILE A 185 4.64 -9.93 -0.69
N ILE A 186 5.45 -10.41 -1.63
CA ILE A 186 5.92 -9.68 -2.80
C ILE A 186 5.40 -10.40 -4.03
N GLY A 187 4.74 -9.68 -4.93
CA GLY A 187 4.22 -10.23 -6.17
C GLY A 187 4.14 -9.19 -7.27
N GLU A 188 4.15 -9.64 -8.53
CA GLU A 188 4.07 -8.77 -9.70
C GLU A 188 2.74 -7.99 -9.71
N ALA A 189 1.65 -8.69 -9.42
CA ALA A 189 0.32 -8.14 -9.24
C ALA A 189 -0.48 -8.97 -8.24
N PHE A 190 -1.58 -8.42 -7.74
CA PHE A 190 -2.51 -9.10 -6.86
C PHE A 190 -3.94 -8.91 -7.37
N LEU A 191 -4.77 -9.94 -7.21
CA LEU A 191 -6.22 -9.86 -7.41
C LEU A 191 -6.92 -9.20 -6.22
N TRP A 192 -8.18 -8.84 -6.40
CA TRP A 192 -9.00 -8.27 -5.35
C TRP A 192 -9.13 -9.24 -4.16
N ASN A 193 -8.93 -8.73 -2.94
CA ASN A 193 -8.87 -9.47 -1.67
C ASN A 193 -7.74 -10.51 -1.54
N GLN A 194 -6.82 -10.64 -2.51
CA GLN A 194 -5.88 -11.77 -2.53
C GLN A 194 -5.07 -11.94 -1.24
N VAL A 195 -4.38 -10.87 -0.82
CA VAL A 195 -3.54 -10.89 0.38
C VAL A 195 -4.36 -11.15 1.65
N ARG A 196 -5.59 -10.63 1.72
CA ARG A 196 -6.48 -10.80 2.88
C ARG A 196 -7.05 -12.21 2.99
N ARG A 197 -7.28 -12.87 1.85
CA ARG A 197 -7.70 -14.27 1.78
C ARG A 197 -6.54 -15.21 2.10
N THR A 198 -5.32 -14.91 1.62
CA THR A 198 -4.09 -15.57 2.08
C THR A 198 -3.92 -15.46 3.60
N ALA A 199 -4.09 -14.25 4.17
CA ALA A 199 -4.01 -14.04 5.61
C ALA A 199 -5.05 -14.86 6.39
N MET A 200 -6.27 -14.98 5.85
CA MET A 200 -7.31 -15.80 6.47
C MET A 200 -7.02 -17.30 6.39
N ALA A 201 -6.50 -17.80 5.28
CA ALA A 201 -6.07 -19.21 5.17
C ALA A 201 -4.98 -19.53 6.20
N LEU A 202 -3.97 -18.66 6.34
CA LEU A 202 -2.92 -18.78 7.37
C LEU A 202 -3.51 -18.78 8.78
N HIS A 203 -4.47 -17.90 9.05
CA HIS A 203 -5.18 -17.83 10.34
C HIS A 203 -5.95 -19.11 10.64
N ARG A 204 -6.76 -19.61 9.70
CA ARG A 204 -7.52 -20.86 9.87
C ARG A 204 -6.63 -22.07 10.10
N MET A 205 -5.48 -22.16 9.41
CA MET A 205 -4.48 -23.19 9.70
C MET A 205 -3.92 -23.06 11.12
N SER A 206 -3.65 -21.82 11.57
CA SER A 206 -3.09 -21.55 12.90
C SER A 206 -3.99 -21.96 14.06
N ILE A 207 -5.31 -21.99 13.84
CA ILE A 207 -6.31 -22.39 14.83
C ILE A 207 -6.83 -23.81 14.62
N GLY A 208 -6.34 -24.52 13.60
CA GLY A 208 -6.70 -25.92 13.30
C GLY A 208 -8.06 -26.11 12.62
N GLU A 209 -8.63 -25.06 12.03
CA GLU A 209 -9.89 -25.16 11.26
C GLU A 209 -9.70 -25.77 9.87
N ILE A 210 -8.51 -25.57 9.28
CA ILE A 210 -8.09 -26.18 8.01
C ILE A 210 -6.66 -26.68 8.15
N THR A 211 -6.24 -27.53 7.22
CA THR A 211 -4.90 -28.10 7.18
C THR A 211 -4.05 -27.46 6.07
N PRO A 212 -2.71 -27.60 6.11
CA PRO A 212 -1.85 -27.22 4.99
C PRO A 212 -2.19 -27.97 3.69
N HIS A 213 -2.74 -29.18 3.78
CA HIS A 213 -3.17 -29.93 2.62
C HIS A 213 -4.35 -29.24 1.91
N ASP A 214 -5.33 -28.75 2.65
CA ASP A 214 -6.49 -28.03 2.08
C ASP A 214 -6.06 -26.79 1.29
N VAL A 215 -5.08 -26.05 1.83
CA VAL A 215 -4.52 -24.86 1.16
C VAL A 215 -3.76 -25.24 -0.11
N LYS A 216 -2.95 -26.31 -0.07
CA LYS A 216 -2.26 -26.82 -1.27
C LYS A 216 -3.25 -27.26 -2.35
N GLN A 217 -4.29 -28.01 -1.97
CA GLN A 217 -5.33 -28.44 -2.91
C GLN A 217 -6.05 -27.24 -3.55
N ALA A 218 -6.30 -26.18 -2.79
CA ALA A 218 -6.92 -24.96 -3.31
C ALA A 218 -6.03 -24.20 -4.32
N ILE A 219 -4.69 -24.32 -4.21
CA ILE A 219 -3.73 -23.76 -5.17
C ILE A 219 -3.62 -24.65 -6.42
N GLU A 220 -3.49 -25.97 -6.21
CA GLU A 220 -3.26 -26.96 -7.26
C GLU A 220 -4.49 -27.24 -8.11
N ASN A 221 -5.70 -27.11 -7.55
CA ASN A 221 -6.98 -27.39 -8.21
C ASN A 221 -7.88 -26.14 -8.21
N PRO A 222 -7.57 -25.12 -9.03
CA PRO A 222 -8.29 -23.85 -9.01
C PRO A 222 -9.76 -23.94 -9.47
N ASP A 223 -10.14 -25.03 -10.13
CA ASP A 223 -11.51 -25.27 -10.58
C ASP A 223 -12.41 -25.87 -9.46
N ILE A 224 -11.80 -26.36 -8.38
CA ILE A 224 -12.52 -26.81 -7.18
C ILE A 224 -12.61 -25.61 -6.24
N GLU A 225 -13.83 -25.11 -6.03
CA GLU A 225 -14.07 -23.93 -5.21
C GLU A 225 -13.61 -24.16 -3.76
N ALA A 226 -12.78 -23.24 -3.26
CA ALA A 226 -12.39 -23.17 -1.86
C ALA A 226 -12.49 -21.72 -1.37
N ASP A 227 -13.20 -21.50 -0.25
CA ASP A 227 -13.31 -20.19 0.39
C ASP A 227 -12.90 -20.25 1.87
N PHE A 228 -11.77 -19.63 2.17
CA PHE A 228 -11.25 -19.50 3.53
C PHE A 228 -11.80 -18.27 4.27
N GLY A 229 -12.53 -17.39 3.61
CA GLY A 229 -12.98 -16.10 4.11
C GLY A 229 -11.97 -14.98 3.83
N VAL A 230 -12.30 -13.77 4.30
CA VAL A 230 -11.52 -12.55 4.05
C VAL A 230 -11.12 -11.91 5.37
N ALA A 231 -9.81 -11.77 5.61
CA ALA A 231 -9.33 -11.15 6.83
C ALA A 231 -9.62 -9.63 6.88
N PRO A 232 -9.70 -9.00 8.07
CA PRO A 232 -9.89 -7.55 8.21
C PRO A 232 -8.83 -6.74 7.45
N ALA A 233 -9.23 -5.58 6.93
CA ALA A 233 -8.38 -4.73 6.10
C ALA A 233 -7.40 -3.86 6.90
N ASP A 234 -7.74 -3.52 8.13
CA ASP A 234 -6.99 -2.65 9.04
C ASP A 234 -5.63 -3.21 9.46
N TRP A 235 -5.41 -4.52 9.28
CA TRP A 235 -4.10 -5.17 9.51
C TRP A 235 -3.23 -5.29 8.26
N LEU A 236 -3.74 -4.89 7.09
CA LEU A 236 -3.03 -4.91 5.82
C LEU A 236 -2.40 -3.55 5.52
N ILE A 237 -1.13 -3.58 5.11
CA ILE A 237 -0.40 -2.42 4.60
C ILE A 237 0.07 -2.73 3.18
N LEU A 238 -0.27 -1.88 2.21
CA LEU A 238 0.54 -1.76 0.98
C LEU A 238 1.86 -1.09 1.36
N TRP A 239 2.90 -1.89 1.48
CA TRP A 239 4.22 -1.43 1.90
C TRP A 239 4.93 -0.62 0.81
N GLY A 240 4.73 -1.01 -0.44
CA GLY A 240 5.45 -0.44 -1.57
C GLY A 240 4.98 -0.91 -2.94
N VAL A 241 5.25 -0.09 -3.94
CA VAL A 241 5.15 -0.44 -5.37
C VAL A 241 6.46 -0.07 -6.03
N ASP A 242 7.03 -0.93 -6.86
CA ASP A 242 8.31 -0.68 -7.54
C ASP A 242 8.12 -0.44 -9.04
N TRP A 243 8.87 0.52 -9.60
CA TRP A 243 9.01 0.77 -11.03
C TRP A 243 10.47 1.04 -11.38
N ASP A 244 10.81 0.96 -12.65
CA ASP A 244 12.16 1.32 -13.12
C ASP A 244 12.45 2.79 -12.92
N GLU A 245 11.47 3.64 -13.20
CA GLU A 245 11.58 5.09 -13.04
C GLU A 245 11.50 5.50 -11.56
N MET A 246 10.77 4.75 -10.73
CA MET A 246 10.53 5.07 -9.33
C MET A 246 10.77 3.85 -8.48
N LYS A 247 12.03 3.55 -8.19
CA LYS A 247 12.42 2.40 -7.36
C LYS A 247 11.86 2.51 -5.94
N LEU A 248 11.57 1.36 -5.34
CA LEU A 248 11.17 1.30 -3.95
C LEU A 248 12.37 1.69 -3.07
N PRO A 249 12.26 2.72 -2.21
CA PRO A 249 13.37 3.14 -1.37
C PRO A 249 13.67 2.07 -0.32
N GLN A 250 14.96 1.86 -0.06
CA GLN A 250 15.40 1.04 1.06
C GLN A 250 14.97 1.71 2.37
N SER A 251 14.39 0.92 3.27
CA SER A 251 14.02 1.40 4.61
C SER A 251 15.24 1.26 5.50
N ASN A 252 15.84 2.38 5.91
CA ASN A 252 17.01 2.37 6.79
C ASN A 252 16.64 2.26 8.28
N ASN A 253 15.38 2.51 8.61
CA ASN A 253 14.88 2.39 9.98
C ASN A 253 14.46 0.96 10.32
N GLU A 254 15.12 0.39 11.34
CA GLU A 254 14.62 -0.80 12.03
C GLU A 254 13.34 -0.43 12.81
N ILE A 255 12.26 -1.13 12.50
CA ILE A 255 10.99 -0.97 13.20
C ILE A 255 11.10 -1.73 14.52
N HIS A 256 11.05 -1.03 15.66
CA HIS A 256 11.10 -1.64 17.00
C HIS A 256 9.77 -1.55 17.77
N CYS A 257 8.72 -0.97 17.19
CA CYS A 257 7.63 -0.36 17.97
C CYS A 257 6.36 -1.20 18.17
N PHE A 258 6.37 -2.50 17.89
CA PHE A 258 5.17 -3.32 18.09
C PHE A 258 5.19 -4.01 19.45
N THR A 259 4.18 -3.76 20.28
CA THR A 259 3.99 -4.49 21.52
C THR A 259 3.52 -5.92 21.23
N ALA A 260 3.96 -6.87 22.08
CA ALA A 260 3.52 -8.25 21.99
C ALA A 260 2.08 -8.39 22.53
N PRO A 261 1.25 -9.26 21.93
CA PRO A 261 -0.09 -9.53 22.46
C PRO A 261 -0.02 -10.12 23.87
N PRO A 262 -0.98 -9.77 24.76
CA PRO A 262 -1.09 -10.41 26.07
C PRO A 262 -1.14 -11.93 25.96
N SER A 263 -0.30 -12.62 26.74
CA SER A 263 -0.18 -14.08 26.76
C SER A 263 -0.27 -14.62 28.20
N GLY A 264 -0.65 -15.90 28.34
CA GLY A 264 -0.79 -16.57 29.64
C GLY A 264 -2.19 -17.15 29.90
N PRO A 265 -2.32 -18.01 30.93
CA PRO A 265 -3.54 -18.79 31.21
C PRO A 265 -4.73 -17.95 31.72
N ALA A 266 -4.47 -16.77 32.27
CA ALA A 266 -5.48 -15.87 32.83
C ALA A 266 -5.72 -14.61 31.97
N VAL A 267 -5.35 -14.65 30.67
CA VAL A 267 -5.56 -13.50 29.79
C VAL A 267 -7.05 -13.31 29.52
N GLU A 268 -7.59 -12.23 30.07
CA GLU A 268 -8.97 -11.82 29.84
C GLU A 268 -9.20 -11.37 28.40
N ARG A 269 -10.38 -11.69 27.85
CA ARG A 269 -10.78 -11.26 26.50
C ARG A 269 -10.71 -9.73 26.35
N THR A 270 -11.03 -9.00 27.41
CA THR A 270 -11.00 -7.52 27.43
C THR A 270 -9.58 -6.96 27.30
N MET A 271 -8.55 -7.66 27.82
CA MET A 271 -7.15 -7.27 27.65
C MET A 271 -6.73 -7.36 26.18
N ARG A 272 -7.07 -8.46 25.51
CA ARG A 272 -6.77 -8.62 24.08
C ARG A 272 -7.47 -7.58 23.20
N LYS A 273 -8.72 -7.23 23.53
CA LYS A 273 -9.44 -6.15 22.84
C LYS A 273 -8.68 -4.82 22.94
N ARG A 274 -8.34 -4.39 24.15
CA ARG A 274 -7.59 -3.13 24.39
C ARG A 274 -6.23 -3.16 23.71
N TRP A 275 -5.53 -4.29 23.76
CA TRP A 275 -4.26 -4.45 23.06
C TRP A 275 -4.42 -4.30 21.54
N ARG A 276 -5.45 -4.91 20.92
CA ARG A 276 -5.71 -4.74 19.48
C ARG A 276 -5.96 -3.28 19.11
N ASP A 277 -6.70 -2.55 19.95
CA ASP A 277 -6.92 -1.11 19.73
C ASP A 277 -5.59 -0.34 19.78
N GLY A 278 -4.72 -0.62 20.74
CA GLY A 278 -3.35 -0.09 20.77
C GLY A 278 -2.51 -0.49 19.56
N ALA A 279 -2.57 -1.75 19.14
CA ALA A 279 -1.83 -2.28 17.99
C ALA A 279 -2.24 -1.64 16.66
N ARG A 280 -3.49 -1.19 16.50
CA ARG A 280 -3.90 -0.35 15.36
C ARG A 280 -3.22 1.01 15.37
N HIS A 281 -3.09 1.64 16.54
CA HIS A 281 -2.35 2.90 16.67
C HIS A 281 -0.85 2.70 16.38
N GLU A 282 -0.26 1.56 16.76
CA GLU A 282 1.12 1.23 16.39
C GLU A 282 1.31 1.14 14.87
N MET A 283 0.37 0.55 14.14
CA MET A 283 0.42 0.52 12.67
C MET A 283 0.36 1.91 12.05
N LYS A 284 -0.48 2.80 12.60
CA LYS A 284 -0.55 4.20 12.16
C LYS A 284 0.74 4.97 12.47
N SER A 285 1.27 4.80 13.69
CA SER A 285 2.52 5.42 14.11
C SER A 285 3.69 4.97 13.24
N LEU A 286 3.76 3.68 12.89
CA LEU A 286 4.72 3.16 11.92
C LEU A 286 4.66 3.94 10.61
N LEU A 287 3.46 4.15 10.05
CA LEU A 287 3.30 4.85 8.77
C LEU A 287 3.70 6.31 8.86
N TYR A 288 3.32 7.02 9.93
CA TYR A 288 3.77 8.40 10.14
C TYR A 288 5.30 8.51 10.24
N HIS A 289 5.97 7.59 10.95
CA HIS A 289 7.44 7.59 11.00
C HIS A 289 8.06 7.30 9.63
N GLN A 290 7.46 6.38 8.86
CA GLN A 290 7.92 6.11 7.49
C GLN A 290 7.74 7.33 6.59
N TRP A 291 6.63 8.06 6.68
CA TRP A 291 6.42 9.28 5.88
C TRP A 291 7.32 10.44 6.31
N ALA A 292 7.69 10.52 7.59
CA ALA A 292 8.66 11.51 8.06
C ALA A 292 10.05 11.32 7.44
N GLU A 293 10.45 10.07 7.19
CA GLU A 293 11.71 9.74 6.50
C GLU A 293 11.57 9.85 4.97
N LEU A 294 10.53 9.25 4.39
CA LEU A 294 10.30 9.22 2.94
C LEU A 294 9.97 10.60 2.35
N GLY A 295 9.39 11.49 3.15
CA GLY A 295 9.02 12.85 2.76
C GLY A 295 10.18 13.85 2.81
N GLU A 296 11.43 13.41 2.97
CA GLU A 296 12.59 14.30 2.94
C GLU A 296 12.74 14.96 1.56
N LEU A 297 12.45 16.27 1.50
CA LEU A 297 12.50 17.03 0.26
C LEU A 297 13.93 17.50 -0.03
N PRO A 298 14.51 17.17 -1.20
CA PRO A 298 15.88 17.57 -1.53
C PRO A 298 16.06 19.08 -1.47
N ILE A 299 17.19 19.52 -0.90
CA ILE A 299 17.54 20.94 -0.79
C ILE A 299 18.02 21.42 -2.16
N VAL A 300 17.22 22.24 -2.83
CA VAL A 300 17.68 22.96 -4.02
C VAL A 300 18.56 24.10 -3.55
N LYS A 301 19.89 23.93 -3.62
CA LYS A 301 20.83 25.05 -3.41
C LYS A 301 20.71 25.98 -4.61
N HIS A 302 20.29 27.23 -4.38
CA HIS A 302 20.42 28.26 -5.41
C HIS A 302 21.91 28.54 -5.60
N ASN A 303 22.44 28.29 -6.79
CA ASN A 303 23.73 28.83 -7.18
C ASN A 303 23.56 30.35 -7.24
N THR A 304 24.06 31.05 -6.22
CA THR A 304 24.32 32.49 -6.32
C THR A 304 25.32 32.68 -7.45
N PHE A 305 24.88 33.31 -8.53
CA PHE A 305 25.78 33.79 -9.58
C PHE A 305 26.78 34.74 -8.93
N ASN A 306 28.06 34.39 -8.95
CA ASN A 306 29.14 35.32 -8.63
C ASN A 306 29.15 36.41 -9.69
N SER A 307 28.80 37.62 -9.30
CA SER A 307 28.99 38.84 -10.05
C SER A 307 30.47 39.26 -10.03
N GLU A 308 31.35 38.47 -10.65
CA GLU A 308 32.79 38.81 -10.77
C GLU A 308 33.34 38.76 -12.21
N GLU A 309 32.49 38.68 -13.24
CA GLU A 309 32.90 38.91 -14.64
C GLU A 309 32.21 40.13 -15.24
N LEU A 310 32.41 41.29 -14.63
CA LEU A 310 32.27 42.61 -15.25
C LEU A 310 33.29 43.54 -14.57
N GLY A 311 34.56 43.36 -14.91
CA GLY A 311 35.68 44.20 -14.51
C GLY A 311 36.72 44.24 -15.61
#